data_AF-A0A1N6GCA3-F1
#
_entry.id   AF-A0A1N6GCA3-F1
#
_cell.length_a   1.000
_cell.length_b   1.000
_cell.length_c   1.000
_cell.angle_alpha   90.00
_cell.angle_beta   90.00
_cell.angle_gamma   90.00
#
_symmetry.space_group_name_H-M   'P 1'
#
loop_
_entity.id
_entity.type
_entity.pdbx_description
1 polymer ?
#
loop_
_entity_poly.entity_id
_entity_poly.type
_entity_poly.pdbx_seq_one_letter_code
_entity_poly.pdbx_strand_id
1 'polypeptide(L)' 'MNAHVTAPATSLPLHDARTLTQGGIQAMIDLDGQTYFLRITRAGKLILTK' A
#
# COMPACT_ATOMS: atom_id res chain seq x y z
N MET A 1 21.99 -10.02 30.76
CA MET A 1 20.65 -9.41 30.89
C MET A 1 20.73 -8.15 30.04
N ASN A 2 20.09 -8.07 28.88
CA ASN A 2 18.69 -7.66 28.74
C ASN A 2 18.09 -8.31 27.49
N ALA A 3 16.99 -9.02 27.66
CA ALA A 3 16.20 -9.56 26.56
C ALA A 3 15.38 -8.42 25.94
N HIS A 4 15.72 -8.00 24.72
CA HIS A 4 14.83 -7.19 23.92
C HIS A 4 13.87 -8.14 23.20
N VAL A 5 12.75 -8.45 23.84
CA VAL A 5 11.61 -9.09 23.17
C VAL A 5 10.97 -8.01 22.30
N THR A 6 10.98 -8.18 20.98
CA THR A 6 10.24 -7.30 20.08
C THR A 6 9.38 -8.14 19.14
N ALA A 7 8.10 -8.20 19.55
CA ALA A 7 6.83 -8.45 18.86
C ALA A 7 6.79 -9.28 17.55
N PRO A 8 5.72 -10.09 17.34
CA PRO A 8 5.57 -10.92 16.14
C PRO A 8 5.50 -10.04 14.89
N ALA A 9 6.36 -10.34 13.91
CA ALA A 9 6.30 -9.78 12.58
C ALA A 9 4.95 -10.18 11.95
N THR A 10 4.03 -9.23 11.83
CA THR A 10 2.81 -9.40 11.04
C THR A 10 3.21 -9.53 9.58
N SER A 11 3.25 -10.76 9.08
CA SER A 11 3.71 -11.16 7.74
C SER A 11 2.70 -10.85 6.64
N LEU A 12 2.07 -9.67 6.68
CA LEU A 12 1.21 -9.25 5.59
C LEU A 12 2.09 -8.86 4.40
N PRO A 13 1.68 -9.17 3.16
CA PRO A 13 2.35 -8.69 1.98
C PRO A 13 2.49 -7.17 2.01
N LEU A 14 3.72 -6.68 1.92
CA LEU A 14 4.04 -5.26 1.82
C LEU A 14 4.32 -4.93 0.36
N HIS A 15 3.58 -3.96 -0.18
CA HIS A 15 3.80 -3.44 -1.53
C HIS A 15 4.24 -1.97 -1.45
N ASP A 16 5.25 -1.61 -2.25
CA ASP A 16 5.62 -0.20 -2.44
C ASP A 16 4.57 0.47 -3.33
N ALA A 17 3.92 1.51 -2.80
CA ALA A 17 2.90 2.27 -3.53
C ALA A 17 3.44 2.91 -4.82
N ARG A 18 4.71 3.33 -4.85
CA ARG A 18 5.36 3.91 -6.05
C ARG A 18 5.59 2.86 -7.12
N THR A 19 5.83 1.61 -6.72
CA THR A 19 5.89 0.48 -7.65
C THR A 19 4.50 0.19 -8.21
N LEU A 20 3.47 0.19 -7.37
CA LEU A 20 2.08 0.00 -7.82
C LEU A 20 1.63 1.08 -8.80
N THR A 21 2.09 2.33 -8.64
CA THR A 21 1.78 3.45 -9.55
C THR A 21 2.75 3.61 -10.71
N GLN A 22 3.73 2.71 -10.89
CA GLN A 22 4.76 2.80 -11.94
C GLN A 22 5.47 4.17 -11.96
N GLY A 23 5.79 4.71 -10.78
CA GLY A 23 6.41 6.03 -10.61
C GLY A 23 5.46 7.22 -10.77
N GLY A 24 4.21 6.99 -11.16
CA GLY A 24 3.15 7.99 -11.18
C GLY A 24 2.49 8.20 -9.81
N ILE A 25 1.36 8.91 -9.81
CA ILE A 25 0.57 9.18 -8.59
C ILE A 25 -0.70 8.33 -8.48
N GLN A 26 -1.02 7.54 -9.51
CA GLN A 26 -2.26 6.79 -9.60
C GLN A 26 -2.04 5.42 -10.26
N ALA A 27 -2.76 4.40 -9.80
CA ALA A 27 -2.82 3.08 -10.39
C ALA A 27 -4.28 2.59 -10.47
N MET A 28 -4.58 1.73 -11.43
CA MET A 28 -5.84 0.99 -11.46
C MET A 28 -5.64 -0.36 -10.78
N ILE A 29 -6.59 -0.74 -9.93
CA ILE A 29 -6.62 -2.01 -9.21
C ILE A 29 -7.92 -2.70 -9.58
N ASP A 30 -7.83 -3.88 -10.20
CA ASP A 30 -9.00 -4.73 -10.41
C ASP A 30 -9.31 -5.52 -9.14
N LEU A 31 -10.58 -5.52 -8.75
CA LEU A 31 -11.11 -6.37 -7.69
C LEU A 31 -12.48 -6.89 -8.14
N ASP A 32 -12.54 -8.18 -8.44
CA ASP A 32 -13.76 -8.87 -8.90
C ASP A 32 -14.43 -8.20 -10.11
N GLY A 33 -13.61 -7.72 -11.08
CA GLY A 33 -14.07 -7.02 -12.28
C GLY A 33 -14.51 -5.58 -12.03
N GLN A 34 -14.34 -5.07 -10.80
CA GLN A 34 -14.51 -3.65 -10.50
C GLN A 34 -13.16 -2.96 -10.49
N THR A 35 -13.05 -1.89 -11.27
CA THR A 35 -11.87 -1.04 -11.25
C THR A 35 -11.93 -0.11 -10.06
N TYR A 36 -10.84 -0.07 -9.30
CA TYR A 36 -10.56 0.92 -8.28
C TYR A 36 -9.34 1.74 -8.68
N PHE A 37 -9.26 2.96 -8.19
CA PHE A 37 -8.12 3.84 -8.37
C PHE A 37 -7.38 4.02 -7.05
N LEU A 38 -6.15 3.50 -6.99
CA LEU A 38 -5.19 3.83 -5.94
C LEU A 38 -4.55 5.17 -6.28
N ARG A 39 -4.53 6.12 -5.35
CA ARG A 39 -3.84 7.41 -5.54
C ARG A 39 -2.99 7.81 -4.33
N ILE A 40 -1.78 8.29 -4.60
CA ILE A 40 -0.92 8.96 -3.62
C ILE A 40 -1.33 10.44 -3.58
N THR A 41 -1.80 10.90 -2.42
CA THR A 41 -2.21 12.29 -2.21
C THR A 41 -1.00 13.20 -1.99
N ARG A 42 -1.19 14.52 -2.12
CA ARG A 42 -0.14 15.52 -1.81
C ARG A 42 0.35 15.45 -0.36
N ALA A 43 -0.49 14.98 0.55
CA ALA A 43 -0.15 14.77 1.96
C ALA A 43 0.54 13.42 2.22
N GLY A 44 0.88 12.66 1.18
CA GLY A 44 1.55 11.36 1.30
C GLY A 44 0.65 10.19 1.73
N LYS A 45 -0.67 10.40 1.81
CA LYS A 45 -1.64 9.34 2.11
C LYS A 45 -2.06 8.59 0.86
N LEU A 46 -2.39 7.32 1.01
CA LEU A 46 -3.02 6.51 -0.04
C LEU A 46 -4.55 6.61 0.09
N ILE A 47 -5.22 6.75 -1.05
CA ILE A 47 -6.67 6.63 -1.16
C ILE A 47 -7.01 5.58 -2.20
N LEU A 48 -8.08 4.81 -1.96
CA LEU A 48 -8.67 3.91 -2.92
C LEU A 48 -10.09 4.40 -3.20
N THR A 49 -10.40 4.70 -4.45
CA THR A 49 -11.75 5.07 -4.90
C THR A 49 -12.25 4.04 -5.90
N LYS A 50 -13.56 3.82 -5.96
CA LYS A 50 -14.16 3.11 -7.09
C LYS A 50 -14.09 3.98 -8.35
#